data_AF-A0AAU5YGQ4-F1
#
_entry.id   AF-A0AAU5YGQ4-F1
#
_cell.length_a   1.000
_cell.length_b   1.000
_cell.length_c   1.000
_cell.angle_alpha   90.00
_cell.angle_beta   90.00
_cell.angle_gamma   90.00
#
_symmetry.space_group_name_H-M   'P 1'
#
loop_
_entity.id
_entity.type
_entity.pdbx_description
1 polymer ?
#
loop_
_entity_poly.entity_id
_entity_poly.type
_entity_poly.pdbx_seq_one_letter_code
_entity_poly.pdbx_strand_id
1 'polypeptide(L)'
;MKHRLPRAIAAALTAVLLLLLAGCSSKYSEPFKDAPRSGKDNGTPADLIRMPDGFSNASTKCDHGNRLYIAYHGDSPYAAIAVVPADPTCN
;
A
#
# COMPACT_ATOMS: atom_id res chain seq x y z
N MET A 1 47.07 21.55 -14.24
CA MET A 1 47.47 20.21 -13.74
C MET A 1 46.29 19.27 -13.94
N LYS A 2 46.45 18.17 -14.68
CA LYS A 2 45.35 17.21 -14.92
C LYS A 2 45.16 16.36 -13.66
N HIS A 3 44.17 16.68 -12.84
CA HIS A 3 43.82 15.89 -11.66
C HIS A 3 43.33 14.51 -12.12
N ARG A 4 44.25 13.54 -12.18
CA ARG A 4 43.91 12.14 -12.41
C ARG A 4 43.32 11.62 -11.12
N LEU A 5 41.99 11.68 -11.02
CA LEU A 5 41.28 11.05 -9.92
C LEU A 5 41.66 9.56 -9.93
N PRO A 6 42.22 9.02 -8.84
CA PRO A 6 42.60 7.61 -8.81
C PRO A 6 41.34 6.77 -9.01
N ARG A 7 41.42 5.79 -9.91
CA ARG A 7 40.27 4.93 -10.32
C ARG A 7 39.52 4.33 -9.13
N ALA A 8 40.22 4.09 -8.02
CA ALA A 8 39.64 3.62 -6.77
C ALA A 8 38.64 4.61 -6.13
N ILE A 9 38.92 5.93 -6.17
CA ILE A 9 38.02 6.96 -5.63
C ILE A 9 36.77 7.09 -6.51
N ALA A 10 36.94 7.05 -7.84
CA ALA A 10 35.82 7.06 -8.76
C ALA A 10 34.88 5.87 -8.51
N ALA A 11 35.44 4.66 -8.36
CA ALA A 11 34.69 3.44 -8.09
C ALA A 11 33.94 3.51 -6.75
N ALA A 12 34.58 4.03 -5.69
CA ALA A 12 33.97 4.19 -4.38
C ALA A 12 32.79 5.16 -4.41
N LEU A 13 32.92 6.30 -5.11
CA LEU A 13 31.84 7.28 -5.25
C LEU A 13 30.64 6.70 -6.03
N THR A 14 30.88 5.94 -7.10
CA THR A 14 29.80 5.26 -7.82
C THR A 14 29.09 4.21 -6.97
N ALA A 15 29.82 3.46 -6.14
CA ALA A 15 29.21 2.46 -5.25
C ALA A 15 28.33 3.11 -4.17
N VAL A 16 28.79 4.21 -3.57
CA VAL A 16 28.00 4.98 -2.60
C VAL A 16 26.74 5.56 -3.25
N LEU A 17 26.84 6.08 -4.47
CA LEU A 17 25.70 6.62 -5.20
C LEU A 17 24.66 5.54 -5.48
N LEU A 18 25.07 4.34 -5.91
CA LEU A 18 24.17 3.20 -6.15
C LEU A 18 23.45 2.75 -4.86
N LEU A 19 24.13 2.75 -3.72
CA LEU A 19 23.53 2.43 -2.41
C LEU A 19 22.48 3.48 -1.99
N LEU A 20 22.74 4.76 -2.26
CA LEU A 20 21.78 5.84 -2.01
C LEU A 20 20.54 5.75 -2.91
N LEU A 21 20.70 5.32 -4.17
CA LEU A 21 19.57 5.10 -5.09
C LEU A 21 18.75 3.83 -4.75
N ALA A 22 19.37 2.78 -4.20
CA ALA A 22 18.66 1.55 -3.82
C ALA A 22 17.60 1.81 -2.70
N GLY A 23 17.85 2.79 -1.82
CA GLY A 23 16.93 3.21 -0.77
C GLY A 23 15.66 3.93 -1.27
N CYS A 24 15.61 4.36 -2.53
CA CYS A 24 14.43 4.99 -3.13
C CYS A 24 13.40 3.97 -3.65
N SER A 25 13.77 2.70 -3.84
CA SER A 25 12.84 1.69 -4.37
C SER A 25 11.74 1.31 -3.36
N SER A 26 12.03 1.38 -2.06
CA SER A 26 11.06 1.06 -1.00
C SER A 26 9.90 2.06 -0.88
N LYS A 27 10.02 3.27 -1.45
CA LYS A 27 8.93 4.27 -1.48
C LYS A 27 7.93 4.06 -2.63
N TYR A 28 8.28 3.21 -3.60
CA TYR A 28 7.38 2.77 -4.68
C TYR A 28 6.81 1.37 -4.45
N SER A 29 7.34 0.65 -3.46
CA SER A 29 6.72 -0.58 -3.00
C SER A 29 5.55 -0.19 -2.12
N GLU A 30 4.34 -0.43 -2.64
CA GLU A 30 3.13 -0.43 -1.84
C GLU A 30 2.77 -1.89 -1.58
N PRO A 31 3.47 -2.58 -0.65
CA PRO A 31 3.34 -4.03 -0.46
C PRO A 31 1.93 -4.46 -0.03
N PHE A 32 1.08 -3.50 0.29
CA PHE A 32 -0.32 -3.69 0.70
C PHE A 32 -1.32 -3.05 -0.27
N LYS A 33 -0.90 -2.51 -1.43
CA LYS A 33 -1.84 -1.75 -2.27
C LYS A 33 -2.95 -2.59 -2.88
N ASP A 34 -2.70 -3.89 -3.06
CA ASP A 34 -3.71 -4.84 -3.47
C ASP A 34 -3.49 -6.15 -2.70
N ALA A 35 -4.51 -6.60 -1.95
CA ALA A 35 -4.54 -7.99 -1.50
C ALA A 35 -4.40 -8.89 -2.74
N PRO A 36 -3.71 -10.06 -2.65
CA PRO A 36 -3.51 -10.94 -3.79
C PRO A 36 -4.85 -11.23 -4.48
N ARG A 37 -5.10 -10.57 -5.62
CA ARG A 37 -6.29 -10.83 -6.42
C ARG A 37 -6.10 -12.21 -6.99
N SER A 38 -6.92 -13.18 -6.58
CA SER A 38 -6.90 -14.57 -7.05
C SER A 38 -7.34 -14.72 -8.52
N GLY A 39 -7.08 -13.72 -9.37
CA GLY A 39 -7.58 -13.63 -10.74
C GLY A 39 -9.09 -13.38 -10.83
N LYS A 40 -9.80 -13.27 -9.70
CA LYS A 40 -11.21 -12.90 -9.63
C LYS A 40 -11.35 -11.46 -9.17
N ASP A 41 -11.51 -10.57 -10.13
CA ASP A 41 -12.12 -9.28 -9.86
C ASP A 41 -13.61 -9.54 -9.55
N ASN A 42 -14.04 -9.16 -8.36
CA ASN A 42 -15.44 -9.24 -7.94
C ASN A 42 -16.28 -8.07 -8.50
N GLY A 43 -15.81 -7.44 -9.60
CA GLY A 43 -16.59 -6.64 -10.53
C GLY A 43 -16.86 -5.20 -10.11
N THR A 44 -16.51 -4.82 -8.87
CA THR A 44 -16.69 -3.46 -8.36
C THR A 44 -15.55 -3.07 -7.41
N PRO A 45 -14.99 -1.85 -7.52
CA PRO A 45 -14.01 -1.37 -6.56
C PRO A 45 -14.62 -1.23 -5.16
N ALA A 46 -13.80 -1.32 -4.11
CA ALA A 46 -14.24 -1.00 -2.76
C ALA A 46 -14.22 0.53 -2.54
N ASP A 47 -15.19 1.04 -1.80
CA ASP A 47 -15.22 2.43 -1.37
C ASP A 47 -14.25 2.65 -0.20
N LEU A 48 -13.69 3.86 -0.11
CA LEU A 48 -12.75 4.25 0.93
C LEU A 48 -13.36 5.32 1.84
N ILE A 49 -13.41 5.02 3.13
CA ILE A 49 -13.85 5.92 4.19
C ILE A 49 -12.59 6.47 4.87
N ARG A 50 -12.35 7.78 4.72
CA ARG A 50 -11.21 8.47 5.30
C ARG A 50 -11.65 9.31 6.48
N MET A 51 -11.01 9.10 7.64
CA MET A 51 -11.33 9.77 8.88
C MET A 51 -10.21 10.74 9.29
N PRO A 52 -10.51 11.75 10.13
CA PRO A 52 -9.50 12.62 10.71
C PRO A 52 -8.61 11.87 11.72
N ASP A 53 -7.53 12.53 12.15
CA ASP A 53 -6.59 11.99 13.14
C ASP A 53 -7.30 11.52 14.42
N GLY A 54 -6.85 10.38 14.95
CA GLY A 54 -7.45 9.72 16.12
C GLY A 54 -8.52 8.67 15.81
N PHE A 55 -8.90 8.51 14.54
CA PHE A 55 -9.85 7.50 14.07
C PHE A 55 -9.24 6.62 12.96
N SER A 56 -9.66 5.35 12.89
CA SER A 56 -9.21 4.45 11.81
C SER A 56 -9.95 4.71 10.50
N ASN A 57 -9.24 4.59 9.39
CA ASN A 57 -9.85 4.52 8.06
C ASN A 57 -10.51 3.16 7.84
N ALA A 58 -11.45 3.09 6.90
CA ALA A 58 -12.07 1.84 6.50
C ALA A 58 -12.22 1.72 4.98
N SER A 59 -12.29 0.49 4.49
CA SER A 59 -12.76 0.15 3.15
C SER A 59 -14.09 -0.58 3.25
N THR A 60 -15.03 -0.31 2.34
CA THR A 60 -16.32 -1.00 2.32
C THR A 60 -16.71 -1.48 0.94
N LYS A 61 -17.41 -2.61 0.89
CA LYS A 61 -17.91 -3.18 -0.37
C LYS A 61 -19.15 -4.04 -0.10
N CYS A 62 -20.03 -4.10 -1.10
CA CYS A 62 -21.14 -5.04 -1.16
C CYS A 62 -20.68 -6.44 -1.61
N ASP A 63 -21.16 -7.48 -0.92
CA ASP A 63 -21.01 -8.88 -1.31
C ASP A 63 -22.30 -9.66 -0.97
N HIS A 64 -22.93 -10.26 -1.99
CA HIS A 64 -24.16 -11.05 -1.86
C HIS A 64 -25.29 -10.38 -1.04
N GLY A 65 -25.55 -9.09 -1.27
CA GLY A 65 -26.59 -8.32 -0.55
C GLY A 65 -26.19 -7.83 0.85
N ASN A 66 -24.94 -8.04 1.27
CA ASN A 66 -24.41 -7.57 2.55
C ASN A 66 -23.36 -6.48 2.31
N ARG A 67 -23.22 -5.55 3.25
CA ARG A 67 -22.12 -4.58 3.23
C ARG A 67 -21.05 -4.96 4.25
N LEU A 68 -19.81 -5.04 3.78
CA LEU A 68 -18.65 -5.35 4.59
C LEU A 68 -17.85 -4.07 4.84
N TYR A 69 -17.34 -3.89 6.05
CA TYR A 69 -16.39 -2.83 6.41
C TYR A 69 -15.12 -3.46 6.95
N ILE A 70 -13.98 -3.01 6.44
CA ILE A 70 -12.66 -3.48 6.82
C ILE A 70 -11.87 -2.27 7.29
N ALA A 71 -11.57 -2.19 8.58
CA ALA A 71 -10.69 -1.16 9.11
C ALA A 71 -9.23 -1.47 8.73
N TYR A 72 -8.48 -0.43 8.35
CA TYR A 72 -7.04 -0.53 8.12
C TYR A 72 -6.30 0.32 9.16
N HIS A 73 -5.35 -0.28 9.85
CA HIS A 73 -4.39 0.42 10.69
C HIS A 73 -2.99 0.23 10.10
N GLY A 74 -2.32 1.34 9.77
CA GLY A 74 -1.07 1.30 8.98
C GLY A 74 0.15 0.71 9.69
N ASP A 75 0.02 0.43 10.98
CA ASP A 75 1.09 -0.09 11.85
C ASP A 75 0.97 -1.60 12.14
N SER A 76 -0.16 -2.26 11.79
CA SER A 76 -0.37 -3.67 12.15
C SER A 76 -1.49 -4.33 11.34
N PRO A 77 -1.38 -5.64 10.98
CA PRO A 77 -2.33 -6.36 10.13
C PRO A 77 -3.69 -6.70 10.78
N TYR A 78 -4.14 -5.92 11.76
CA TYR A 78 -5.45 -6.13 12.40
C TYR A 78 -6.54 -5.42 11.59
N ALA A 79 -7.39 -6.22 10.92
CA ALA A 79 -8.63 -5.75 10.33
C ALA A 79 -9.80 -6.11 11.25
N ALA A 80 -10.49 -5.11 11.80
CA ALA A 80 -11.83 -5.31 12.34
C ALA A 80 -12.81 -5.41 11.16
N ILE A 81 -13.58 -6.49 11.10
CA ILE A 81 -14.61 -6.71 10.09
C ILE A 81 -15.97 -6.46 10.73
N ALA A 82 -16.70 -5.48 10.22
CA ALA A 82 -18.13 -5.32 10.50
C ALA A 82 -18.94 -5.70 9.27
N VAL A 83 -20.05 -6.40 9.48
CA VAL A 83 -20.96 -6.82 8.42
C VAL A 83 -22.35 -6.26 8.71
N VAL A 84 -22.90 -5.54 7.74
CA VAL A 84 -24.31 -5.15 7.73
C VAL A 84 -25.07 -6.15 6.86
N PRO A 85 -25.85 -7.05 7.48
CA PRO A 85 -26.59 -8.06 6.73
C PRO A 85 -27.76 -7.43 5.98
N ALA A 86 -28.06 -7.94 4.77
CA ALA A 86 -29.19 -7.51 3.94
C ALA A 86 -29.27 -5.98 3.76
N ASP A 87 -28.13 -5.37 3.41
CA ASP A 87 -28.04 -3.94 3.20
C ASP A 87 -28.83 -3.53 1.94
N PRO A 88 -29.86 -2.68 2.06
CA PRO A 88 -30.75 -2.34 0.93
C PRO A 88 -30.05 -1.56 -0.19
N THR A 89 -28.82 -1.09 0.04
CA THR A 89 -28.01 -0.43 -0.99
C THR A 89 -27.09 -1.41 -1.74
N CYS A 90 -27.00 -2.65 -1.28
CA CYS A 90 -26.27 -3.73 -1.93
C CYS A 90 -27.24 -4.60 -2.74
N ASN A 91 -27.36 -4.31 -4.03
CA ASN A 91 -28.28 -4.98 -4.96
C ASN A 91 -27.53 -5.83 -6.00
#